data_AF-A0A4Y1ZT17-F1
#
_entry.id   AF-A0A4Y1ZT17-F1
#
_cell.length_a   1.000
_cell.length_b   1.000
_cell.length_c   1.000
_cell.angle_alpha   90.00
_cell.angle_beta   90.00
_cell.angle_gamma   90.00
#
_symmetry.space_group_name_H-M   'P 1'
#
loop_
_entity.id
_entity.type
_entity.pdbx_description
1 polymer ?
#
loop_
_entity_poly.entity_id
_entity_poly.type
_entity_poly.pdbx_seq_one_letter_code
_entity_poly.pdbx_strand_id
1 'polypeptide(L)'
;MYQTAQDLFKEFQFITLKLSSDSRVRLQVPSHTSVTFGEKLRDMLGFTQDTFEHGDYKAEYVLELRAGITEIYVYCDIIAPSLVGDSLASILKIIPIANEHNEQIVKNFSVPLYFRVKKQFFDSVELILKTSSGSDVKFISGKTNVVLSFRKKII
;
A
#
# COMPACT_ATOMS: atom_id res chain seq x y z
N MET A 1 -2.50 1.65 -11.38
CA MET A 1 -1.24 1.14 -10.79
C MET A 1 -0.81 -0.02 -11.68
N TYR A 2 0.46 -0.11 -12.06
CA TYR A 2 0.94 -1.04 -13.10
C TYR A 2 0.87 -2.50 -12.62
N GLN A 3 0.44 -3.41 -13.50
CA GLN A 3 0.24 -4.82 -13.16
C GLN A 3 1.50 -5.67 -13.39
N THR A 4 2.33 -5.25 -14.34
CA THR A 4 3.63 -5.87 -14.63
C THR A 4 4.74 -4.82 -14.73
N ALA A 5 5.99 -5.28 -14.60
CA ALA A 5 7.16 -4.45 -14.80
C ALA A 5 7.19 -3.88 -16.24
N GLN A 6 6.80 -4.70 -17.22
CA GLN A 6 6.79 -4.26 -18.62
C GLN A 6 5.80 -3.13 -18.88
N ASP A 7 4.64 -3.14 -18.21
CA ASP A 7 3.65 -2.07 -18.37
C ASP A 7 4.17 -0.75 -17.82
N LEU A 8 4.83 -0.77 -16.66
CA LEU A 8 5.51 0.40 -16.12
C LEU A 8 6.62 0.90 -17.05
N PHE A 9 7.47 0.01 -17.55
CA PHE A 9 8.65 0.40 -18.31
C PHE A 9 8.30 1.01 -19.68
N LYS A 10 7.17 0.63 -20.29
CA LYS A 10 6.70 1.19 -21.56
C LYS A 10 6.32 2.68 -21.48
N GLU A 11 6.03 3.20 -20.29
CA GLU A 11 5.68 4.61 -20.10
C GLU A 11 6.89 5.54 -20.25
N PHE A 12 8.11 4.99 -20.19
CA PHE A 12 9.33 5.77 -20.29
C PHE A 12 9.89 5.74 -21.71
N GLN A 13 9.83 6.88 -22.40
CA GLN A 13 10.27 7.00 -23.79
C GLN A 13 11.76 7.35 -23.94
N PHE A 14 12.34 7.99 -22.93
CA PHE A 14 13.70 8.56 -23.00
C PHE A 14 14.75 7.77 -22.23
N ILE A 15 14.33 6.80 -21.41
CA ILE A 15 15.22 5.94 -20.63
C ILE A 15 14.85 4.49 -20.88
N THR A 16 15.81 3.59 -20.76
CA THR A 16 15.54 2.16 -20.89
C THR A 16 15.58 1.48 -19.52
N LEU A 17 14.45 0.90 -19.13
CA LEU A 17 14.33 0.07 -17.94
C LEU A 17 14.17 -1.40 -18.34
N LYS A 18 14.95 -2.29 -17.71
CA LYS A 18 14.89 -3.74 -17.94
C LYS A 18 14.87 -4.48 -16.61
N LEU A 19 14.12 -5.58 -16.55
CA LEU A 19 14.16 -6.47 -15.39
C LEU A 19 15.24 -7.53 -15.60
N SER A 20 16.15 -7.65 -14.65
CA SER A 20 17.18 -8.68 -14.61
C SER A 20 16.61 -10.00 -14.06
N SER A 21 17.32 -11.12 -14.24
CA SER A 21 16.88 -12.45 -13.78
C SER A 21 16.70 -12.57 -12.26
N ASP A 22 17.33 -11.67 -11.50
CA ASP A 22 17.23 -11.53 -10.05
C ASP A 22 16.13 -10.54 -9.60
N SER A 23 15.19 -10.21 -10.50
CA SER A 23 14.07 -9.28 -10.26
C SER A 23 14.50 -7.85 -9.91
N ARG A 24 15.76 -7.48 -10.17
CA ARG A 24 16.27 -6.11 -9.99
C ARG A 24 16.18 -5.32 -11.29
N VAL A 25 15.91 -4.03 -11.18
CA VAL A 25 15.82 -3.13 -12.34
C VAL A 25 17.21 -2.75 -12.82
N ARG A 26 17.41 -2.77 -14.13
CA ARG A 26 18.52 -2.08 -14.81
C ARG A 26 18.00 -0.82 -15.49
N LEU A 27 18.68 0.29 -15.23
CA LEU A 27 18.43 1.58 -15.85
C LEU A 27 19.59 1.92 -16.78
N GLN A 28 19.27 2.24 -18.02
CA GLN A 28 20.22 2.79 -18.98
C GLN A 28 19.83 4.24 -19.28
N VAL A 29 20.74 5.17 -18.94
CA VAL A 29 20.59 6.60 -19.16
C VAL A 29 21.36 7.01 -20.42
N PRO A 30 20.70 7.58 -21.44
CA PRO A 30 21.38 8.03 -22.66
C PRO A 30 22.46 9.09 -22.40
N SER A 31 23.36 9.27 -23.35
CA SER A 31 24.40 10.31 -23.26
C SER A 31 23.77 11.71 -23.16
N HIS A 32 24.45 12.61 -22.44
CA HIS A 32 24.01 13.99 -22.22
C HIS A 32 22.65 14.13 -21.54
N THR A 33 22.22 13.12 -20.79
CA THR A 33 20.96 13.11 -20.05
C THR A 33 21.24 12.81 -18.59
N SER A 34 20.53 13.49 -17.70
CA SER A 34 20.43 13.13 -16.29
C SER A 34 18.97 12.82 -15.94
N VAL A 35 18.76 11.87 -15.04
CA VAL A 35 17.44 11.36 -14.67
C VAL A 35 17.33 11.43 -13.15
N THR A 36 16.35 12.16 -12.65
CA THR A 36 16.03 12.19 -11.22
C THR A 36 14.67 11.54 -10.97
N PHE A 37 14.64 10.49 -10.16
CA PHE A 37 13.40 9.85 -9.74
C PHE A 37 12.86 10.47 -8.45
N GLY A 38 11.56 10.75 -8.43
CA GLY A 38 10.87 11.05 -7.18
C GLY A 38 10.90 9.85 -6.23
N GLU A 39 10.93 10.12 -4.92
CA GLU A 39 11.08 9.14 -3.83
C GLU A 39 10.30 7.84 -4.06
N LYS A 40 8.99 7.93 -4.31
CA LYS A 40 8.13 6.74 -4.51
C LYS A 40 8.53 5.90 -5.71
N LEU A 41 8.91 6.53 -6.83
CA LEU A 41 9.32 5.80 -8.03
C LEU A 41 10.70 5.19 -7.83
N ARG A 42 11.62 5.93 -7.22
CA ARG A 42 12.95 5.45 -6.85
C ARG A 42 12.85 4.17 -6.00
N ASP A 43 12.05 4.22 -4.93
CA ASP A 43 11.86 3.10 -4.01
C ASP A 43 11.16 1.92 -4.70
N MET A 44 10.14 2.19 -5.53
CA MET A 44 9.46 1.16 -6.33
C MET A 44 10.43 0.44 -7.26
N LEU A 45 11.31 1.18 -7.94
CA LEU A 45 12.32 0.63 -8.86
C LEU A 45 13.51 -0.03 -8.12
N GLY A 46 13.60 0.14 -6.79
CA GLY A 46 14.61 -0.49 -5.94
C GLY A 46 15.95 0.24 -5.88
N PHE A 47 16.01 1.52 -6.23
CA PHE A 47 17.23 2.32 -6.19
C PHE A 47 17.38 3.09 -4.86
N THR A 48 18.62 3.31 -4.42
CA THR A 48 18.92 4.16 -3.25
C THR A 48 19.26 5.60 -3.61
N GLN A 49 19.94 5.79 -4.75
CA GLN A 49 20.23 7.11 -5.30
C GLN A 49 19.04 7.66 -6.09
N ASP A 50 18.87 8.98 -6.07
CA ASP A 50 17.77 9.69 -6.71
C ASP A 50 18.10 10.15 -8.13
N THR A 51 19.35 10.54 -8.38
CA THR A 51 19.83 11.12 -9.64
C THR A 51 20.85 10.22 -10.31
N PHE A 52 20.69 10.03 -11.61
CA PHE A 52 21.51 9.16 -12.46
C PHE A 52 22.00 9.97 -13.65
N GLU A 53 23.31 10.01 -13.83
CA GLU A 53 23.94 10.56 -15.04
C GLU A 53 23.98 9.52 -16.14
N HIS A 54 24.60 9.85 -17.28
CA HIS A 54 24.82 8.88 -18.35
C HIS A 54 25.53 7.60 -17.85
N GLY A 55 24.92 6.45 -18.09
CA GLY A 55 25.50 5.16 -17.74
C GLY A 55 24.47 4.03 -17.64
N ASP A 56 24.97 2.86 -17.22
CA ASP A 56 24.18 1.67 -16.92
C ASP A 56 24.20 1.42 -15.40
N TYR A 57 23.02 1.36 -14.81
CA TYR A 57 22.83 1.20 -13.37
C TYR A 57 21.99 -0.04 -13.08
N LYS A 58 22.24 -0.65 -11.93
CA LYS A 58 21.47 -1.78 -11.41
C LYS A 58 20.97 -1.42 -10.02
N ALA A 59 19.68 -1.61 -9.80
CA ALA A 59 19.03 -1.37 -8.52
C ALA A 59 19.66 -2.22 -7.40
N GLU A 60 19.75 -1.66 -6.19
CA GLU A 60 20.21 -2.37 -5.00
C GLU A 60 19.16 -3.40 -4.53
N TYR A 61 17.88 -3.06 -4.69
CA TYR A 61 16.74 -3.86 -4.27
C TYR A 61 15.93 -4.39 -5.47
N VAL A 62 15.07 -5.36 -5.20
CA VAL A 62 14.14 -5.91 -6.19
C VAL A 62 13.04 -4.90 -6.51
N LEU A 63 12.50 -4.97 -7.73
CA LEU A 63 11.35 -4.17 -8.13
C LEU A 63 10.14 -4.47 -7.24
N GLU A 64 9.55 -3.43 -6.64
CA GLU A 64 8.38 -3.53 -5.78
C GLU A 64 7.25 -2.64 -6.30
N LEU A 65 6.50 -3.14 -7.28
CA LEU A 65 5.40 -2.40 -7.94
C LEU A 65 4.28 -1.99 -6.97
N ARG A 66 4.18 -2.63 -5.80
CA ARG A 66 3.17 -2.29 -4.78
C ARG A 66 3.63 -1.20 -3.83
N ALA A 67 4.87 -0.71 -3.97
CA ALA A 67 5.49 0.22 -3.04
C ALA A 67 5.35 -0.24 -1.57
N GLY A 68 5.39 -1.56 -1.33
CA GLY A 68 5.28 -2.16 0.00
C GLY A 68 3.87 -2.22 0.61
N ILE A 69 2.80 -1.82 -0.10
CA ILE A 69 1.43 -1.94 0.42
C ILE A 69 0.90 -3.35 0.18
N THR A 70 1.17 -4.25 1.11
CA THR A 70 0.70 -5.65 1.11
C THR A 70 -0.68 -5.81 1.76
N GLU A 71 -0.99 -4.92 2.69
CA GLU A 71 -2.19 -4.98 3.52
C GLU A 71 -2.60 -3.59 3.97
N ILE A 72 -3.88 -3.44 4.27
CA ILE A 72 -4.47 -2.22 4.81
C ILE A 72 -4.99 -2.49 6.22
N TYR A 73 -4.51 -1.70 7.16
CA TYR A 73 -4.97 -1.66 8.53
C TYR A 73 -6.11 -0.64 8.63
N VAL A 74 -7.28 -1.12 9.05
CA VAL A 74 -8.47 -0.28 9.26
C VAL A 74 -8.58 0.00 10.75
N TYR A 75 -8.17 1.20 11.16
CA TYR A 75 -8.32 1.70 12.52
C TYR A 75 -9.73 2.25 12.73
N CYS A 76 -10.24 2.10 13.95
CA CYS A 76 -11.55 2.60 14.33
C CYS A 76 -11.50 3.24 15.71
N ASP A 77 -11.90 4.50 15.81
CA ASP A 77 -11.76 5.29 17.02
C ASP A 77 -12.65 4.81 18.18
N ILE A 78 -13.74 4.08 17.91
CA ILE A 78 -14.67 3.58 18.94
C ILE A 78 -14.32 2.19 19.49
N ILE A 79 -13.37 1.47 18.89
CA ILE A 79 -12.97 0.13 19.34
C ILE A 79 -11.97 0.23 20.50
N ALA A 80 -12.18 -0.59 21.55
CA ALA A 80 -11.22 -0.76 22.62
C ALA A 80 -9.90 -1.35 22.06
N PRO A 81 -8.73 -0.79 22.42
CA PRO A 81 -7.45 -1.32 21.93
C PRO A 81 -7.27 -2.80 22.27
N SER A 82 -6.71 -3.55 21.32
CA SER A 82 -6.31 -4.95 21.49
C SER A 82 -4.85 -5.14 21.09
N LEU A 83 -4.23 -6.22 21.55
CA LEU A 83 -2.87 -6.58 21.16
C LEU A 83 -2.83 -6.95 19.67
N VAL A 84 -1.96 -6.29 18.92
CA VAL A 84 -1.67 -6.55 17.52
C VAL A 84 -0.15 -6.56 17.35
N GLY A 85 0.42 -7.74 17.12
CA GLY A 85 1.88 -7.92 17.16
C GLY A 85 2.42 -7.59 18.56
N ASP A 86 3.29 -6.60 18.62
CA ASP A 86 3.94 -6.07 19.83
C ASP A 86 3.32 -4.76 20.35
N SER A 87 2.20 -4.30 19.77
CA SER A 87 1.56 -3.02 20.11
C SER A 87 0.08 -3.15 20.45
N LEU A 88 -0.48 -2.17 21.17
CA LEU A 88 -1.92 -2.03 21.38
C LEU A 88 -2.52 -1.10 20.33
N ALA A 89 -3.53 -1.57 19.62
CA ALA A 89 -4.17 -0.82 18.55
C ALA A 89 -5.68 -1.06 18.48
N SER A 90 -6.43 -0.02 18.11
CA SER A 90 -7.87 -0.08 17.86
C SER A 90 -8.15 -0.44 16.40
N ILE A 91 -7.79 -1.66 16.00
CA ILE A 91 -7.94 -2.15 14.62
C ILE A 91 -9.25 -2.92 14.48
N LEU A 92 -10.10 -2.49 13.53
CA LEU A 92 -11.31 -3.20 13.14
C LEU A 92 -10.98 -4.39 12.23
N LYS A 93 -10.00 -4.22 11.33
CA LYS A 93 -9.62 -5.23 10.35
C LYS A 93 -8.23 -4.99 9.76
N ILE A 94 -7.59 -6.08 9.34
CA ILE A 94 -6.45 -6.07 8.41
C ILE A 94 -6.96 -6.70 7.11
N ILE A 95 -6.87 -5.96 6.01
CA ILE A 95 -7.34 -6.36 4.68
C ILE A 95 -6.10 -6.66 3.83
N PRO A 96 -5.81 -7.94 3.51
CA PRO A 96 -4.72 -8.25 2.59
C PRO A 96 -5.08 -7.78 1.18
N ILE A 97 -4.14 -7.13 0.51
CA ILE A 97 -4.26 -6.76 -0.90
C ILE A 97 -3.66 -7.90 -1.72
N ALA A 98 -4.52 -8.83 -2.12
CA ALA A 98 -4.12 -10.02 -2.84
C ALA A 98 -4.25 -9.81 -4.35
N ASN A 99 -3.26 -9.21 -5.02
CA ASN A 99 -3.13 -9.14 -6.51
C ASN A 99 -4.36 -8.66 -7.33
N GLU A 100 -5.46 -8.27 -6.68
CA GLU A 100 -6.74 -7.89 -7.26
C GLU A 100 -6.69 -6.41 -7.64
N HIS A 101 -6.20 -6.14 -8.85
CA HIS A 101 -6.14 -4.81 -9.43
C HIS A 101 -7.24 -4.63 -10.50
N ASN A 102 -7.76 -3.41 -10.62
CA ASN A 102 -8.82 -2.97 -11.56
C ASN A 102 -10.25 -3.46 -11.30
N GLU A 103 -10.49 -4.18 -10.21
CA GLU A 103 -11.85 -4.50 -9.76
C GLU A 103 -12.15 -3.81 -8.43
N GLN A 104 -13.43 -3.49 -8.19
CA GLN A 104 -13.88 -3.02 -6.89
C GLN A 104 -13.56 -4.11 -5.86
N ILE A 105 -12.65 -3.83 -4.92
CA ILE A 105 -12.35 -4.77 -3.84
C ILE A 105 -13.56 -4.80 -2.90
N VAL A 106 -14.44 -5.77 -3.12
CA VAL A 106 -15.56 -6.08 -2.23
C VAL A 106 -15.20 -7.33 -1.45
N LYS A 107 -14.57 -7.14 -0.28
CA LYS A 107 -14.33 -8.26 0.64
C LYS A 107 -15.57 -8.47 1.50
N ASN A 108 -16.41 -9.41 1.07
CA ASN A 108 -17.52 -9.94 1.87
C ASN A 108 -16.97 -10.94 2.88
N PHE A 109 -17.19 -10.70 4.17
CA PHE A 109 -16.81 -11.63 5.22
C PHE A 109 -18.06 -12.24 5.83
N SER A 110 -18.16 -13.56 5.77
CA SER A 110 -19.34 -14.35 6.14
C SER A 110 -19.62 -14.41 7.65
N VAL A 111 -18.65 -14.03 8.49
CA VAL A 111 -18.79 -14.04 9.96
C VAL A 111 -18.42 -12.66 10.54
N PRO A 112 -19.36 -11.95 11.18
CA PRO A 112 -19.06 -10.67 11.81
C PRO A 112 -18.19 -10.86 13.07
N LEU A 113 -17.04 -10.18 13.10
CA LEU A 113 -16.20 -10.09 14.30
C LEU A 113 -16.72 -8.97 15.21
N TYR A 114 -16.94 -9.30 16.48
CA TYR A 114 -17.41 -8.32 17.48
C TYR A 114 -16.28 -7.86 18.38
N PHE A 115 -16.11 -6.55 18.47
CA PHE A 115 -15.13 -5.89 19.34
C PHE A 115 -15.83 -5.15 20.46
N ARG A 116 -15.13 -4.94 21.58
CA ARG A 116 -15.65 -4.10 22.67
C ARG A 116 -15.61 -2.65 22.22
N VAL A 117 -16.73 -1.96 22.33
CA VAL A 117 -16.80 -0.51 22.14
C VAL A 117 -16.26 0.19 23.40
N LYS A 118 -15.35 1.15 23.24
CA LYS A 118 -14.75 1.88 24.38
C LYS A 118 -15.53 3.12 24.80
N LYS A 119 -16.37 3.67 23.91
CA LYS A 119 -17.24 4.82 24.17
C LYS A 119 -18.67 4.36 24.48
N GLN A 120 -19.30 4.95 25.49
CA GLN A 120 -20.72 4.68 25.79
C GLN A 120 -21.66 5.50 24.88
N PHE A 121 -21.24 6.71 24.53
CA PHE A 121 -21.97 7.64 23.66
C PHE A 121 -20.99 8.18 22.61
N PHE A 122 -21.43 8.19 21.36
CA PHE A 122 -20.72 8.76 20.22
C PHE A 122 -21.74 9.11 19.13
N ASP A 123 -21.51 10.22 18.45
CA ASP A 123 -22.30 10.70 17.31
C ASP A 123 -21.54 10.53 15.97
N SER A 124 -20.25 10.24 16.07
CA SER A 124 -19.30 10.11 14.97
C SER A 124 -18.44 8.87 15.16
N VAL A 125 -18.09 8.23 14.04
CA VAL A 125 -17.16 7.11 13.98
C VAL A 125 -16.13 7.44 12.92
N GLU A 126 -14.86 7.43 13.33
CA GLU A 126 -13.73 7.70 12.46
C GLU A 126 -13.04 6.39 12.09
N LEU A 127 -12.78 6.23 10.78
CA LEU A 127 -12.03 5.11 10.24
C LEU A 127 -10.80 5.64 9.51
N ILE A 128 -9.63 5.13 9.90
CA ILE A 128 -8.35 5.51 9.29
C ILE A 128 -7.76 4.27 8.64
N LEU A 129 -7.43 4.38 7.35
CA LEU A 129 -6.81 3.30 6.59
C LEU A 129 -5.31 3.59 6.48
N LYS A 130 -4.49 2.68 7.02
CA LYS A 130 -3.03 2.79 6.97
C LYS A 130 -2.41 1.58 6.28
N THR A 131 -1.26 1.80 5.66
CA THR A 131 -0.37 0.74 5.19
C THR A 131 0.27 0.02 6.38
N SER A 132 0.93 -1.11 6.14
CA SER A 132 1.76 -1.81 7.14
C SER A 132 2.87 -0.93 7.72
N SER A 133 3.36 0.04 6.95
CA SER A 133 4.33 1.05 7.40
C SER A 133 3.70 2.21 8.19
N GLY A 134 2.38 2.21 8.42
CA GLY A 134 1.66 3.25 9.17
C GLY A 134 1.34 4.52 8.39
N SER A 135 1.66 4.56 7.09
CA SER A 135 1.34 5.68 6.20
C SER A 135 -0.14 5.66 5.80
N ASP A 136 -0.73 6.82 5.59
CA ASP A 136 -2.15 6.90 5.22
C ASP A 136 -2.39 6.40 3.79
N VAL A 137 -3.41 5.57 3.62
CA VAL A 137 -3.87 5.11 2.32
C VAL A 137 -4.67 6.22 1.65
N LYS A 138 -4.12 6.78 0.57
CA LYS A 138 -4.80 7.80 -0.23
C LYS A 138 -5.68 7.16 -1.29
N PHE A 139 -6.98 7.43 -1.24
CA PHE A 139 -7.90 7.07 -2.31
C PHE A 139 -7.74 8.05 -3.48
N ILE A 140 -7.47 7.53 -4.68
CA ILE A 140 -7.43 8.33 -5.91
C ILE A 140 -8.81 8.33 -6.59
N SER A 141 -9.54 7.21 -6.48
CA SER A 141 -10.90 7.05 -6.99
C SER A 141 -11.58 5.84 -6.32
N GLY A 142 -12.90 5.69 -6.52
CA GLY A 142 -13.68 4.57 -6.00
C GLY A 142 -14.65 4.96 -4.88
N LYS A 143 -15.42 3.98 -4.40
CA LYS A 143 -16.36 4.11 -3.28
C LYS A 143 -15.94 3.17 -2.15
N THR A 144 -15.93 3.67 -0.93
CA THR A 144 -15.70 2.87 0.28
C THR A 144 -17.02 2.71 1.02
N ASN A 145 -17.43 1.47 1.28
CA ASN A 145 -18.62 1.16 2.07
C ASN A 145 -18.21 0.39 3.31
N VAL A 146 -18.78 0.78 4.46
CA VAL A 146 -18.56 0.09 5.73
C VAL A 146 -19.92 -0.16 6.37
N VAL A 147 -20.13 -1.39 6.84
CA VAL A 147 -21.32 -1.78 7.59
C VAL A 147 -20.86 -2.18 8.99
N LEU A 148 -21.37 -1.48 10.01
CA LEU A 148 -21.08 -1.76 11.42
C LEU A 148 -22.31 -2.37 12.09
N SER A 149 -22.12 -3.51 12.77
CA SER A 149 -23.16 -4.15 13.58
C SER A 149 -22.88 -3.90 15.06
N PHE A 150 -23.81 -3.23 15.74
CA PHE A 150 -23.75 -3.02 17.18
C PHE A 150 -24.69 -4.01 17.88
N ARG A 151 -24.15 -4.76 18.83
CA ARG A 151 -24.93 -5.62 19.73
C ARG A 151 -24.65 -5.25 21.18
N LYS A 152 -25.70 -5.18 22.00
CA LYS A 152 -25.52 -5.14 23.44
C LYS A 152 -24.90 -6.46 23.88
N LYS A 153 -23.81 -6.41 24.64
CA LYS A 153 -23.26 -7.62 25.25
C LYS A 153 -24.29 -8.13 26.25
N ILE A 154 -24.89 -9.27 25.95
CA ILE A 154 -25.66 -10.02 26.94
C ILE A 154 -24.60 -10.60 27.87
N ILE A 155 -24.62 -10.13 29.11
CA ILE A 155 -23.78 -10.63 30.21
C ILE A 155 -24.57 -11.74 30.89
#